data_AF-W3VF63-F1
#
_entry.id   AF-W3VF63-F1
#
_cell.length_a   1.000
_cell.length_b   1.000
_cell.length_c   1.000
_cell.angle_alpha   90.00
_cell.angle_beta   90.00
_cell.angle_gamma   90.00
#
_symmetry.space_group_name_H-M   'P 1'
#
loop_
_entity.id
_entity.type
_entity.pdbx_description
1 polymer ?
#
loop_
_entity_poly.entity_id
_entity_poly.type
_entity_poly.pdbx_seq_one_letter_code
_entity_poly.pdbx_strand_id
1 'polypeptide(L)'
;MRRGPGLAALDRSLHSSTAYNTLGNDLTASQLTELRQQLDLFSTSLRQFSSQHRHEIRKNAEFRHAFQKMCYSIGVDPLSSSTRGAGGLAGLWSDMLGLGDWQYELGVQIIDVCVSTRTTNGGVIAMDDLIRRVTLLRTGTSTRTKTNEAPEITEDDIVRSIKMLAPLGCGYEVFSLGNGEQKMVRSVPRELDTDTMVVLSILLSAERGSDELPHLTEDALVSGPRARGWSRDRARAVLQNMSLTEGMLWIDEQCFPPRYYSLATLPNA
;
A
#
# COMPACT_ATOMS: atom_id res chain seq x y z
N MET A 1 -26.71 22.49 -67.19
CA MET A 1 -26.34 21.08 -66.92
C MET A 1 -25.04 21.05 -66.13
N ARG A 2 -25.11 20.82 -64.82
CA ARG A 2 -23.92 20.62 -63.96
C ARG A 2 -23.27 19.30 -64.39
N ARG A 3 -22.08 19.36 -65.00
CA ARG A 3 -21.29 18.16 -65.29
C ARG A 3 -20.92 17.51 -63.95
N GLY A 4 -21.44 16.31 -63.71
CA GLY A 4 -21.13 15.53 -62.52
C GLY A 4 -19.63 15.18 -62.46
N PRO A 5 -19.07 14.95 -61.26
CA PRO A 5 -17.66 14.60 -61.10
C PRO A 5 -17.33 13.35 -61.93
N GLY A 6 -16.37 13.48 -62.84
CA GLY A 6 -15.92 12.39 -63.72
C GLY A 6 -14.93 11.44 -63.02
N LEU A 7 -14.74 10.24 -63.58
CA LEU A 7 -13.85 9.17 -63.09
C LEU A 7 -12.43 9.65 -62.73
N ALA A 8 -11.91 10.66 -63.44
CA ALA A 8 -10.60 11.27 -63.15
C ALA A 8 -10.54 12.00 -61.79
N ALA A 9 -11.67 12.51 -61.28
CA ALA A 9 -11.74 13.12 -59.95
C ALA A 9 -11.71 12.06 -58.83
N LEU A 10 -12.24 10.86 -59.11
CA LEU A 10 -12.24 9.72 -58.19
C LEU A 10 -10.84 9.09 -58.12
N ASP A 11 -10.16 8.97 -59.25
CA ASP A 11 -8.77 8.48 -59.29
C ASP A 11 -7.81 9.44 -58.58
N ARG A 12 -8.01 10.76 -58.76
CA ARG A 12 -7.25 11.78 -58.03
C ARG A 12 -7.57 11.78 -56.53
N SER A 13 -8.82 11.55 -56.12
CA SER A 13 -9.15 11.45 -54.71
C SER A 13 -8.56 10.21 -54.05
N LEU A 14 -8.58 9.05 -54.74
CA LEU A 14 -7.91 7.83 -54.30
C LEU A 14 -6.40 8.02 -54.16
N HIS A 15 -5.74 8.57 -55.18
CA HIS A 15 -4.30 8.88 -55.13
C HIS A 15 -3.94 9.88 -54.02
N SER A 16 -4.79 10.88 -53.78
CA SER A 16 -4.55 11.83 -52.68
C SER A 16 -4.73 11.16 -51.30
N SER A 17 -5.74 10.29 -51.15
CA SER A 17 -6.01 9.57 -49.91
C SER A 17 -4.87 8.60 -49.56
N THR A 18 -4.35 7.87 -50.55
CA THR A 18 -3.19 6.99 -50.34
C THR A 18 -1.95 7.78 -49.98
N ALA A 19 -1.67 8.90 -50.66
CA ALA A 19 -0.54 9.77 -50.34
C ALA A 19 -0.64 10.41 -48.95
N TYR A 20 -1.83 10.83 -48.51
CA TYR A 20 -2.03 11.33 -47.14
C TYR A 20 -1.86 10.24 -46.09
N ASN A 21 -2.33 9.01 -46.36
CA ASN A 21 -2.13 7.88 -45.46
C ASN A 21 -0.66 7.48 -45.35
N THR A 22 0.10 7.45 -46.45
CA THR A 22 1.54 7.17 -46.40
C THR A 22 2.30 8.25 -45.64
N LEU A 23 2.00 9.53 -45.91
CA LEU A 23 2.61 10.65 -45.19
C LEU A 23 2.26 10.61 -43.69
N GLY A 24 1.02 10.27 -43.34
CA GLY A 24 0.60 10.10 -41.95
C GLY A 24 1.34 8.94 -41.25
N ASN A 25 1.52 7.82 -41.94
CA ASN A 25 2.30 6.69 -41.44
C ASN A 25 3.79 7.04 -41.26
N ASP A 26 4.38 7.78 -42.19
CA ASP A 26 5.79 8.21 -42.10
C ASP A 26 6.00 9.24 -40.97
N LEU A 27 5.05 10.16 -40.81
CA LEU A 27 5.08 11.15 -39.71
C LEU A 27 4.95 10.46 -38.36
N THR A 28 4.03 9.50 -38.22
CA THR A 28 3.87 8.74 -36.97
C THR A 28 5.06 7.84 -36.68
N ALA A 29 5.65 7.22 -37.70
CA ALA A 29 6.87 6.42 -37.56
C ALA A 29 8.08 7.27 -37.12
N SER A 30 8.23 8.48 -37.68
CA SER A 30 9.29 9.40 -37.25
C SER A 30 9.10 9.89 -35.81
N GLN A 31 7.87 10.28 -35.43
CA GLN A 31 7.53 10.63 -34.05
C GLN A 31 7.78 9.48 -33.07
N LEU A 32 7.43 8.24 -33.42
CA LEU A 32 7.71 7.06 -32.60
C LEU A 32 9.22 6.82 -32.43
N THR A 33 10.00 7.09 -33.47
CA THR A 33 11.46 6.92 -33.43
C THR A 33 12.10 7.98 -32.54
N GLU A 34 11.66 9.24 -32.65
CA GLU A 34 12.11 10.33 -31.79
C GLU A 34 11.73 10.07 -30.32
N LEU A 35 10.49 9.65 -30.06
CA LEU A 35 10.04 9.33 -28.70
C LEU A 35 10.84 8.17 -28.09
N ARG A 36 11.19 7.14 -28.87
CA ARG A 36 12.07 6.06 -28.42
C ARG A 36 13.47 6.56 -28.05
N GLN A 37 14.05 7.45 -28.86
CA GLN A 37 15.35 8.04 -28.55
C GLN A 37 15.30 8.89 -27.27
N GLN A 38 14.23 9.68 -27.10
CA GLN A 38 14.03 10.47 -25.88
C GLN A 38 13.86 9.57 -24.64
N LEU A 39 13.11 8.47 -24.74
CA LEU A 39 12.97 7.50 -23.66
C LEU A 39 14.29 6.81 -23.30
N ASP A 40 15.15 6.52 -24.29
CA ASP A 40 16.44 5.89 -24.04
C ASP A 40 17.45 6.86 -23.40
N LEU A 41 17.48 8.10 -23.86
CA LEU A 41 18.29 9.17 -23.25
C LEU A 41 17.82 9.48 -21.82
N PHE A 42 16.50 9.52 -21.62
CA PHE A 42 15.94 9.68 -20.28
C PHE A 42 16.27 8.47 -19.38
N SER A 43 16.15 7.25 -19.91
CA SER A 43 16.47 6.02 -19.21
C SER A 43 17.94 6.01 -18.74
N THR A 44 18.87 6.30 -19.64
CA THR A 44 20.30 6.40 -19.30
C THR A 44 20.58 7.50 -18.28
N SER A 45 19.94 8.66 -18.41
CA SER A 45 20.07 9.76 -17.44
C SER A 45 19.54 9.39 -16.05
N LEU A 46 18.38 8.72 -15.97
CA LEU A 46 17.81 8.28 -14.69
C LEU A 46 18.66 7.19 -14.03
N ARG A 47 19.28 6.30 -14.83
CA ARG A 47 20.27 5.33 -14.32
C ARG A 47 21.51 6.02 -13.76
N GLN A 48 22.04 7.02 -14.45
CA GLN A 48 23.18 7.78 -13.96
C GLN A 48 22.82 8.51 -12.67
N PHE A 49 21.69 9.21 -12.65
CA PHE A 49 21.19 9.94 -11.48
C PHE A 49 21.04 9.02 -10.26
N SER A 50 20.40 7.87 -10.44
CA SER A 50 20.18 6.95 -9.32
C SER A 50 21.46 6.32 -8.79
N SER A 51 22.43 6.03 -9.66
CA SER A 51 23.74 5.50 -9.25
C SER A 51 24.52 6.51 -8.41
N GLN A 52 24.47 7.79 -8.79
CA GLN A 52 25.14 8.88 -8.08
C GLN A 52 24.47 9.19 -6.74
N HIS A 53 23.14 9.18 -6.70
CA HIS A 53 22.37 9.56 -5.51
C HIS A 53 21.84 8.37 -4.69
N ARG A 54 22.35 7.14 -4.92
CA ARG A 54 21.83 5.91 -4.29
C ARG A 54 21.76 5.98 -2.76
N HIS A 55 22.81 6.51 -2.12
CA HIS A 55 22.86 6.66 -0.67
C HIS A 55 21.82 7.68 -0.15
N GLU A 56 21.63 8.77 -0.89
CA GLU A 56 20.65 9.81 -0.54
C GLU A 56 19.21 9.31 -0.68
N ILE A 57 18.90 8.53 -1.73
CA ILE A 57 17.60 7.90 -1.92
C ILE A 57 17.28 6.93 -0.76
N ARG A 58 18.30 6.22 -0.25
CA ARG A 58 18.13 5.32 0.89
C ARG A 58 17.91 6.07 2.20
N LYS A 59 18.68 7.13 2.46
CA LYS A 59 18.65 7.86 3.72
C LYS A 59 17.47 8.84 3.85
N ASN A 60 17.11 9.54 2.77
CA ASN A 60 16.08 10.58 2.79
C ASN A 60 14.77 10.07 2.19
N ALA A 61 13.72 9.94 3.01
CA ALA A 61 12.43 9.46 2.55
C ALA A 61 11.68 10.43 1.62
N GLU A 62 11.80 11.74 1.81
CA GLU A 62 11.17 12.71 0.90
C GLU A 62 11.77 12.60 -0.50
N PHE A 63 13.10 12.51 -0.57
CA PHE A 63 13.81 12.34 -1.83
C PHE A 63 13.47 10.99 -2.50
N ARG A 64 13.37 9.92 -1.70
CA ARG A 64 12.90 8.60 -2.15
C ARG A 64 11.50 8.68 -2.78
N HIS A 65 10.57 9.35 -2.10
CA HIS A 65 9.20 9.52 -2.58
C HIS A 65 9.16 10.34 -3.89
N ALA A 66 9.90 11.45 -3.95
CA ALA A 66 9.98 12.26 -5.17
C ALA A 66 10.54 11.47 -6.37
N PHE A 67 11.61 10.70 -6.14
CA PHE A 67 12.22 9.84 -7.16
C PHE A 67 11.24 8.74 -7.65
N GLN A 68 10.52 8.11 -6.72
CA GLN A 68 9.53 7.08 -7.07
C GLN A 68 8.33 7.67 -7.82
N LYS A 69 7.86 8.85 -7.45
CA LYS A 69 6.79 9.56 -8.15
C LYS A 69 7.18 9.88 -9.59
N MET A 70 8.44 10.28 -9.81
CA MET A 70 9.01 10.47 -11.15
C MET A 70 8.97 9.17 -11.96
N CYS A 71 9.44 8.06 -11.38
CA CYS A 71 9.42 6.75 -12.05
C CYS A 71 7.99 6.33 -12.43
N TYR A 72 7.03 6.49 -11.52
CA TYR A 72 5.63 6.14 -11.74
C TYR A 72 4.97 6.98 -12.85
N SER A 73 5.28 8.28 -12.94
CA SER A 73 4.72 9.16 -13.99
C SER A 73 5.06 8.72 -15.42
N ILE A 74 6.12 7.92 -15.56
CA ILE A 74 6.64 7.42 -16.83
C ILE A 74 6.18 5.97 -17.08
N GLY A 75 5.46 5.37 -16.13
CA GLY A 75 5.05 3.97 -16.19
C GLY A 75 6.18 3.00 -15.84
N VAL A 76 7.23 3.48 -15.17
CA VAL A 76 8.33 2.64 -14.67
C VAL A 76 8.10 2.36 -13.19
N ASP A 77 7.97 1.08 -12.84
CA ASP A 77 7.95 0.66 -11.44
C ASP A 77 9.39 0.34 -10.97
N PRO A 78 10.00 1.15 -10.10
CA PRO A 78 11.35 0.91 -9.59
C PRO A 78 11.45 -0.33 -8.69
N LEU A 79 10.32 -0.91 -8.27
CA LEU A 79 10.23 -2.06 -7.36
C LEU A 79 9.86 -3.38 -8.05
N SER A 80 9.47 -3.35 -9.33
CA SER A 80 9.16 -4.56 -10.09
C SER A 80 10.45 -5.28 -10.48
N SER A 81 10.93 -6.15 -9.58
CA SER A 81 12.14 -6.96 -9.82
C SER A 81 11.92 -8.28 -10.52
N SER A 82 10.68 -8.65 -10.79
CA SER A 82 10.39 -10.03 -11.10
C SER A 82 9.29 -10.14 -12.12
N THR A 83 9.68 -9.97 -13.37
CA THR A 83 9.40 -11.01 -14.36
C THR A 83 10.58 -11.03 -15.32
N ARG A 84 11.47 -12.02 -15.18
CA ARG A 84 12.52 -12.39 -16.15
C ARG A 84 11.95 -12.83 -17.54
N GLY A 85 10.72 -12.43 -17.85
CA GLY A 85 9.97 -12.78 -19.05
C GLY A 85 8.96 -11.71 -19.51
N ALA A 86 8.81 -10.59 -18.79
CA ALA A 86 8.04 -9.46 -19.31
C ALA A 86 9.01 -8.52 -20.02
N GLY A 87 9.13 -8.65 -21.34
CA GLY A 87 9.92 -7.76 -22.17
C GLY A 87 9.44 -6.32 -22.03
N GLY A 88 10.09 -5.55 -21.17
CA GLY A 88 9.74 -4.17 -20.89
C GLY A 88 10.76 -3.51 -19.98
N LEU A 89 10.84 -2.18 -20.05
CA LEU A 89 11.80 -1.37 -19.31
C LEU A 89 11.74 -1.61 -17.80
N ALA A 90 10.60 -2.05 -17.24
CA ALA A 90 10.37 -2.27 -15.80
C ALA A 90 11.39 -3.21 -15.12
N GLY A 91 11.78 -4.33 -15.77
CA GLY A 91 12.72 -5.29 -15.18
C GLY A 91 14.17 -4.81 -15.09
N LEU A 92 14.53 -3.76 -15.84
CA LEU A 92 15.90 -3.20 -15.87
C LEU A 92 16.20 -2.27 -14.68
N TRP A 93 15.16 -1.80 -13.97
CA TRP A 93 15.32 -0.74 -12.97
C TRP A 93 15.56 -1.27 -11.57
N SER A 94 14.86 -2.32 -11.16
CA SER A 94 15.00 -2.93 -9.83
C SER A 94 16.42 -3.41 -9.53
N ASP A 95 17.04 -4.13 -10.48
CA ASP A 95 18.36 -4.77 -10.35
C ASP A 95 19.50 -3.74 -10.30
N MET A 96 19.35 -2.57 -10.93
CA MET A 96 20.36 -1.51 -10.95
C MET A 96 20.18 -0.46 -9.84
N LEU A 97 18.95 -0.16 -9.44
CA LEU A 97 18.66 0.88 -8.44
C LEU A 97 18.97 0.41 -7.01
N GLY A 98 18.89 -0.91 -6.74
CA GLY A 98 19.00 -1.47 -5.38
C GLY A 98 18.04 -0.84 -4.38
N LEU A 99 16.98 -0.24 -4.90
CA LEU A 99 15.77 0.15 -4.19
C LEU A 99 14.93 -1.09 -3.90
N GLY A 100 14.98 -2.09 -4.79
CA GLY A 100 14.46 -3.43 -4.51
C GLY A 100 15.06 -3.99 -3.23
N ASP A 101 16.39 -4.05 -3.10
CA ASP A 101 17.07 -4.58 -1.90
C ASP A 101 16.60 -3.92 -0.60
N TRP A 102 16.54 -2.58 -0.57
CA TRP A 102 16.09 -1.83 0.62
C TRP A 102 14.62 -2.13 0.95
N GLN A 103 13.79 -2.22 -0.08
CA GLN A 103 12.36 -2.49 0.07
C GLN A 103 12.11 -3.95 0.49
N TYR A 104 12.93 -4.90 0.03
CA TYR A 104 12.92 -6.30 0.46
C TYR A 104 13.39 -6.43 1.91
N GLU A 105 14.47 -5.73 2.28
CA GLU A 105 14.92 -5.63 3.68
C GLU A 105 13.81 -5.10 4.58
N LEU A 106 13.15 -4.02 4.18
CA LEU A 106 11.99 -3.47 4.89
C LEU A 106 10.84 -4.49 4.97
N GLY A 107 10.59 -5.25 3.89
CA GLY A 107 9.61 -6.33 3.87
C GLY A 107 9.90 -7.42 4.90
N VAL A 108 11.16 -7.84 5.03
CA VAL A 108 11.59 -8.82 6.04
C VAL A 108 11.41 -8.28 7.46
N GLN A 109 11.74 -7.00 7.69
CA GLN A 109 11.52 -6.35 8.99
C GLN A 109 10.02 -6.27 9.35
N ILE A 110 9.15 -5.97 8.38
CA ILE A 110 7.70 -5.99 8.58
C ILE A 110 7.23 -7.39 8.98
N ILE A 111 7.72 -8.44 8.30
CA ILE A 111 7.41 -9.83 8.65
C ILE A 111 7.82 -10.14 10.09
N ASP A 112 9.03 -9.76 10.50
CA ASP A 112 9.54 -10.02 11.85
C ASP A 112 8.69 -9.33 12.95
N VAL A 113 8.31 -8.06 12.72
CA VAL A 113 7.37 -7.37 13.63
C VAL A 113 6.01 -8.06 13.65
N CYS A 114 5.46 -8.41 12.50
CA CYS A 114 4.16 -9.08 12.44
C CYS A 114 4.17 -10.45 13.13
N VAL A 115 5.23 -11.24 12.96
CA VAL A 115 5.39 -12.55 13.60
C VAL A 115 5.58 -12.41 15.11
N SER A 116 6.44 -11.50 15.56
CA SER A 116 6.72 -11.28 16.99
C SER A 116 5.50 -10.74 17.77
N THR A 117 4.64 -9.98 17.11
CA THR A 117 3.44 -9.40 17.73
C THR A 117 2.19 -10.25 17.62
N ARG A 118 2.21 -11.28 16.76
CA ARG A 118 1.05 -12.12 16.44
C ARG A 118 0.36 -12.74 17.65
N THR A 119 1.12 -13.16 18.66
CA THR A 119 0.59 -13.78 19.88
C THR A 119 -0.20 -12.79 20.74
N THR A 120 0.06 -11.49 20.57
CA THR A 120 -0.54 -10.42 21.37
C THR A 120 -1.69 -9.73 20.66
N ASN A 121 -1.60 -9.53 19.34
CA ASN A 121 -2.56 -8.73 18.57
C ASN A 121 -3.40 -9.56 17.57
N GLY A 122 -3.23 -10.88 17.54
CA GLY A 122 -3.95 -11.77 16.62
C GLY A 122 -3.57 -11.60 15.14
N GLY A 123 -2.47 -10.88 14.85
CA GLY A 123 -1.99 -10.64 13.49
C GLY A 123 -2.53 -9.37 12.83
N VAL A 124 -3.11 -8.45 13.60
CA VAL A 124 -3.53 -7.12 13.16
C VAL A 124 -2.72 -6.05 13.89
N ILE A 125 -2.14 -5.10 13.16
CA ILE A 125 -1.34 -4.01 13.74
C ILE A 125 -1.66 -2.68 13.07
N ALA A 126 -1.73 -1.60 13.86
CA ALA A 126 -1.91 -0.25 13.32
C ALA A 126 -0.67 0.19 12.51
N MET A 127 -0.87 0.95 11.42
CA MET A 127 0.23 1.42 10.58
C MET A 127 1.27 2.22 11.39
N ASP A 128 0.82 3.10 12.27
CA ASP A 128 1.70 3.91 13.12
C ASP A 128 2.56 3.05 14.06
N ASP A 129 1.96 2.01 14.66
CA ASP A 129 2.67 1.10 15.57
C ASP A 129 3.68 0.24 14.80
N LEU A 130 3.32 -0.20 13.59
CA LEU A 130 4.23 -0.92 12.71
C LEU A 130 5.43 -0.05 12.31
N ILE A 131 5.21 1.20 11.87
CA ILE A 131 6.30 2.13 11.52
C ILE A 131 7.23 2.33 12.73
N ARG A 132 6.68 2.53 13.93
CA ARG A 132 7.49 2.69 15.15
C ARG A 132 8.33 1.45 15.45
N ARG A 133 7.73 0.26 15.44
CA ARG A 133 8.43 -1.00 15.76
C ARG A 133 9.52 -1.32 14.73
N VAL A 134 9.24 -1.13 13.45
CA VAL A 134 10.24 -1.32 12.39
C VAL A 134 11.37 -0.29 12.52
N THR A 135 11.04 0.97 12.82
CA THR A 135 12.07 2.01 13.05
C THR A 135 12.94 1.67 14.26
N LEU A 136 12.32 1.17 15.34
CA LEU A 136 13.02 0.72 16.54
C LEU A 136 13.96 -0.45 16.25
N LEU A 137 13.52 -1.45 15.49
CA LEU A 137 14.37 -2.57 15.06
C LEU A 137 15.59 -2.12 14.26
N ARG A 138 15.41 -1.12 13.38
CA ARG A 138 16.47 -0.64 12.49
C ARG A 138 17.49 0.26 13.19
N THR A 139 17.03 1.14 14.07
CA THR A 139 17.87 2.21 14.66
C THR A 139 18.20 2.00 16.13
N GLY A 140 17.56 1.03 16.79
CA GLY A 140 17.67 0.81 18.24
C GLY A 140 17.12 1.98 19.07
N THR A 141 16.53 3.00 18.44
CA THR A 141 16.00 4.20 19.08
C THR A 141 14.54 4.40 18.70
N SER A 142 13.70 4.73 19.70
CA SER A 142 12.29 5.04 19.44
C SER A 142 12.19 6.42 18.77
N THR A 143 11.30 6.54 17.78
CA THR A 143 11.03 7.77 16.99
C THR A 143 10.84 9.04 17.83
N ARG A 144 10.49 8.93 19.13
CA ARG A 144 10.41 10.05 20.07
C ARG A 144 11.75 10.78 20.32
N THR A 145 12.90 10.17 20.02
CA THR A 145 14.22 10.74 20.33
C THR A 145 14.92 11.44 19.16
N LYS A 146 14.44 11.29 17.92
CA LYS A 146 14.99 11.97 16.75
C LYS A 146 14.09 13.14 16.34
N THR A 147 14.23 14.28 17.02
CA THR A 147 13.38 15.46 16.80
C THR A 147 13.75 16.32 15.58
N ASN A 148 14.81 15.98 14.81
CA ASN A 148 15.30 16.85 13.73
C ASN A 148 15.72 16.13 12.42
N GLU A 149 15.53 14.81 12.30
CA GLU A 149 15.77 14.11 11.03
C GLU A 149 14.45 13.66 10.41
N ALA A 150 14.32 13.80 9.08
CA ALA A 150 13.16 13.32 8.33
C ALA A 150 12.89 11.83 8.63
N PRO A 151 11.62 11.39 8.69
CA PRO A 151 11.30 10.00 8.96
C PRO A 151 11.98 9.10 7.93
N GLU A 152 12.76 8.11 8.38
CA GLU A 152 13.48 7.20 7.47
C GLU A 152 12.52 6.28 6.70
N ILE A 153 11.36 6.01 7.28
CA ILE A 153 10.33 5.09 6.77
C ILE A 153 8.99 5.83 6.76
N THR A 154 8.32 5.82 5.61
CA THR A 154 6.98 6.41 5.42
C THR A 154 5.90 5.33 5.32
N GLU A 155 4.63 5.70 5.49
CA GLU A 155 3.50 4.79 5.25
C GLU A 155 3.53 4.19 3.84
N ASP A 156 3.88 5.00 2.83
CA ASP A 156 3.96 4.56 1.44
C ASP A 156 5.05 3.48 1.25
N ASP A 157 6.13 3.57 2.01
CA ASP A 157 7.16 2.53 2.00
C ASP A 157 6.62 1.23 2.59
N ILE A 158 5.85 1.26 3.68
CA ILE A 158 5.23 0.04 4.21
C ILE A 158 4.22 -0.56 3.22
N VAL A 159 3.31 0.26 2.67
CA VAL A 159 2.30 -0.19 1.71
C VAL A 159 2.97 -0.85 0.50
N ARG A 160 4.06 -0.28 0.00
CA ARG A 160 4.82 -0.86 -1.12
C ARG A 160 5.53 -2.15 -0.74
N SER A 161 6.18 -2.21 0.43
CA SER A 161 6.81 -3.45 0.89
C SER A 161 5.78 -4.58 1.01
N ILE A 162 4.60 -4.30 1.55
CA ILE A 162 3.51 -5.28 1.65
C ILE A 162 3.05 -5.76 0.27
N LYS A 163 2.93 -4.86 -0.72
CA LYS A 163 2.61 -5.25 -2.10
C LYS A 163 3.65 -6.19 -2.71
N MET A 164 4.93 -6.00 -2.38
CA MET A 164 5.98 -6.93 -2.83
C MET A 164 5.95 -8.29 -2.12
N LEU A 165 5.32 -8.38 -0.94
CA LEU A 165 5.10 -9.65 -0.24
C LEU A 165 3.90 -10.44 -0.81
N ALA A 166 3.05 -9.81 -1.62
CA ALA A 166 1.85 -10.45 -2.19
C ALA A 166 2.13 -11.78 -2.93
N PRO A 167 3.21 -11.93 -3.74
CA PRO A 167 3.53 -13.19 -4.42
C PRO A 167 3.81 -14.37 -3.48
N LEU A 168 4.16 -14.11 -2.21
CA LEU A 168 4.39 -15.16 -1.22
C LEU A 168 3.10 -15.79 -0.70
N GLY A 169 1.95 -15.16 -0.93
CA GLY A 169 0.64 -15.68 -0.49
C GLY A 169 0.46 -15.74 1.03
N CYS A 170 1.26 -15.00 1.81
CA CYS A 170 1.26 -15.08 3.28
C CYS A 170 0.13 -14.29 3.97
N GLY A 171 -0.78 -13.65 3.21
CA GLY A 171 -1.92 -12.93 3.78
C GLY A 171 -1.63 -11.52 4.29
N TYR A 172 -0.51 -10.92 3.89
CA TYR A 172 -0.21 -9.53 4.21
C TYR A 172 -1.08 -8.58 3.41
N GLU A 173 -1.87 -7.76 4.09
CA GLU A 173 -2.78 -6.82 3.46
C GLU A 173 -2.92 -5.55 4.28
N VAL A 174 -2.99 -4.41 3.59
CA VAL A 174 -3.31 -3.12 4.20
C VAL A 174 -4.80 -2.88 4.03
N PHE A 175 -5.50 -2.67 5.14
CA PHE A 175 -6.92 -2.34 5.15
C PHE A 175 -7.14 -1.08 5.97
N SER A 176 -8.22 -0.35 5.69
CA SER A 176 -8.54 0.89 6.41
C SER A 176 -9.79 0.69 7.26
N LEU A 177 -9.78 1.19 8.50
CA LEU A 177 -10.96 1.23 9.36
C LEU A 177 -11.46 2.66 9.56
N GLY A 178 -12.74 2.78 9.85
CA GLY A 178 -13.43 4.07 9.86
C GLY A 178 -13.59 4.62 8.45
N ASN A 179 -13.89 5.91 8.31
CA ASN A 179 -14.04 6.58 7.02
C ASN A 179 -12.70 6.77 6.26
N GLY A 180 -11.73 5.86 6.45
CA GLY A 180 -10.40 5.89 5.82
C GLY A 180 -9.30 6.55 6.67
N GLU A 181 -9.58 6.89 7.93
CA GLU A 181 -8.65 7.66 8.77
C GLU A 181 -7.48 6.83 9.32
N GLN A 182 -7.68 5.53 9.58
CA GLN A 182 -6.59 4.67 10.06
C GLN A 182 -6.38 3.46 9.15
N LYS A 183 -5.15 3.34 8.68
CA LYS A 183 -4.65 2.14 8.00
C LYS A 183 -4.12 1.15 9.02
N MET A 184 -4.45 -0.11 8.83
CA MET A 184 -3.93 -1.23 9.60
C MET A 184 -3.37 -2.27 8.66
N VAL A 185 -2.47 -3.10 9.18
CA VAL A 185 -1.84 -4.20 8.46
C VAL A 185 -2.28 -5.51 9.07
N ARG A 186 -2.81 -6.39 8.22
CA ARG A 186 -3.09 -7.78 8.52
C ARG A 186 -1.89 -8.62 8.09
N SER A 187 -1.56 -9.64 8.88
CA SER A 187 -0.44 -10.57 8.64
C SER A 187 -0.85 -12.04 8.65
N VAL A 188 -2.15 -12.31 8.76
CA VAL A 188 -2.73 -13.66 8.81
C VAL A 188 -3.57 -13.92 7.56
N PRO A 189 -3.51 -15.13 6.95
CA PRO A 189 -4.22 -15.43 5.69
C PRO A 189 -5.75 -15.33 5.77
N ARG A 190 -6.33 -15.55 6.95
CA ARG A 190 -7.78 -15.51 7.17
C ARG A 190 -8.32 -14.10 6.94
N GLU A 191 -9.31 -13.97 6.06
CA GLU A 191 -9.99 -12.71 5.79
C GLU A 191 -10.71 -12.20 7.05
N LEU A 192 -10.72 -10.88 7.22
CA LEU A 192 -11.45 -10.23 8.30
C LEU A 192 -12.93 -10.13 7.90
N ASP A 193 -13.79 -10.76 8.69
CA ASP A 193 -15.23 -10.62 8.49
C ASP A 193 -15.65 -9.15 8.68
N THR A 194 -16.74 -8.77 8.01
CA THR A 194 -17.40 -7.48 8.17
C THR A 194 -17.68 -7.14 9.62
N ASP A 195 -18.07 -8.14 10.42
CA ASP A 195 -18.33 -7.99 11.85
C ASP A 195 -17.07 -7.73 12.66
N THR A 196 -15.98 -8.42 12.35
CA THR A 196 -14.66 -8.19 12.95
C THR A 196 -14.18 -6.76 12.66
N MET A 197 -14.35 -6.28 11.41
CA MET A 197 -14.02 -4.91 11.03
C MET A 197 -14.88 -3.89 11.79
N VAL A 198 -16.17 -4.15 11.99
CA VAL A 198 -17.06 -3.27 12.77
C VAL A 198 -16.61 -3.20 14.23
N VAL A 199 -16.31 -4.33 14.87
CA VAL A 199 -15.81 -4.38 16.25
C VAL A 199 -14.54 -3.55 16.42
N LEU A 200 -13.54 -3.77 15.55
CA LEU A 200 -12.30 -3.00 15.56
C LEU A 200 -12.56 -1.50 15.30
N SER A 201 -13.50 -1.17 14.40
CA SER A 201 -13.86 0.22 14.11
C SER A 201 -14.53 0.93 15.29
N ILE A 202 -15.29 0.20 16.12
CA ILE A 202 -15.95 0.73 17.32
C ILE A 202 -14.88 0.99 18.38
N LEU A 203 -14.02 0.01 18.65
CA LEU A 203 -12.90 0.12 19.60
C LEU A 203 -11.97 1.28 19.24
N LEU A 204 -11.73 1.50 17.95
CA LEU A 204 -10.93 2.63 17.50
C LEU A 204 -11.62 3.99 17.67
N SER A 205 -12.94 4.04 17.47
CA SER A 205 -13.73 5.27 17.57
C SER A 205 -14.13 5.64 18.99
N ALA A 206 -13.93 4.76 19.96
CA ALA A 206 -14.26 5.02 21.36
C ALA A 206 -13.51 6.28 21.83
N GLU A 207 -14.26 7.24 22.38
CA GLU A 207 -13.74 8.56 22.72
C GLU A 207 -12.60 8.45 23.74
N ARG A 208 -11.49 9.11 23.41
CA ARG A 208 -10.19 9.09 24.10
C ARG A 208 -10.18 9.94 25.39
N GLY A 209 -11.35 10.17 25.99
CA GLY A 209 -11.57 11.21 27.00
C GLY A 209 -11.55 10.73 28.46
N SER A 210 -11.69 9.42 28.71
CA SER A 210 -11.60 8.82 30.04
C SER A 210 -10.22 8.20 30.28
N ASP A 211 -9.74 8.22 31.52
CA ASP A 211 -8.50 7.58 32.01
C ASP A 211 -8.51 6.03 31.84
N GLU A 212 -9.52 5.48 31.17
CA GLU A 212 -9.73 4.06 30.90
C GLU A 212 -9.40 3.72 29.44
N LEU A 213 -8.81 2.55 29.23
CA LEU A 213 -8.55 2.01 27.89
C LEU A 213 -9.87 1.80 27.12
N PRO A 214 -9.88 2.05 25.79
CA PRO A 214 -11.06 1.80 24.97
C PRO A 214 -11.41 0.31 25.03
N HIS A 215 -12.64 0.04 25.44
CA HIS A 215 -13.15 -1.30 25.64
C HIS A 215 -14.53 -1.45 25.00
N LEU A 216 -14.90 -2.69 24.75
CA LEU A 216 -16.19 -3.07 24.20
C LEU A 216 -16.89 -4.05 25.14
N THR A 217 -18.20 -3.91 25.25
CA THR A 217 -19.05 -4.85 25.98
C THR A 217 -20.10 -5.42 25.03
N GLU A 218 -20.65 -6.61 25.36
CA GLU A 218 -21.73 -7.24 24.58
C GLU A 218 -22.92 -6.28 24.44
N ASP A 219 -23.29 -5.60 25.53
CA ASP A 219 -24.40 -4.64 25.51
C ASP A 219 -24.08 -3.41 24.66
N ALA A 220 -22.85 -2.89 24.68
CA ALA A 220 -22.46 -1.75 23.83
C ALA A 220 -22.55 -2.07 22.32
N LEU A 221 -22.31 -3.32 21.92
CA LEU A 221 -22.51 -3.77 20.54
C LEU A 221 -23.99 -3.81 20.14
N VAL A 222 -24.87 -4.20 21.07
CA VAL A 222 -26.31 -4.38 20.82
C VAL A 222 -27.09 -3.06 20.95
N SER A 223 -26.69 -2.17 21.86
CA SER A 223 -27.39 -0.90 22.14
C SER A 223 -26.69 0.35 21.58
N GLY A 224 -25.50 0.19 20.99
CA GLY A 224 -24.68 1.31 20.52
C GLY A 224 -25.21 2.01 19.25
N PRO A 225 -24.65 3.18 18.90
CA PRO A 225 -25.08 3.97 17.73
C PRO A 225 -24.80 3.26 16.39
N ARG A 226 -23.86 2.30 16.35
CA ARG A 226 -23.57 1.43 15.18
C ARG A 226 -24.28 0.07 15.26
N ALA A 227 -25.19 -0.13 16.24
CA ALA A 227 -25.82 -1.42 16.52
C ALA A 227 -26.94 -1.83 15.55
N ARG A 228 -27.15 -1.10 14.45
CA ARG A 228 -28.30 -1.36 13.54
C ARG A 228 -28.15 -2.75 12.90
N GLY A 229 -28.81 -3.75 13.49
CA GLY A 229 -28.81 -5.15 13.02
C GLY A 229 -27.98 -6.14 13.86
N TRP A 230 -27.47 -5.77 15.03
CA TRP A 230 -26.79 -6.71 15.93
C TRP A 230 -27.77 -7.44 16.85
N SER A 231 -27.88 -8.76 16.70
CA SER A 231 -28.52 -9.62 17.70
C SER A 231 -27.52 -9.94 18.82
N ARG A 232 -28.04 -10.25 20.00
CA ARG A 232 -27.21 -10.63 21.16
C ARG A 232 -26.36 -11.88 20.87
N ASP A 233 -26.94 -12.87 20.20
CA ASP A 233 -26.23 -14.09 19.80
C ASP A 233 -25.11 -13.80 18.79
N ARG A 234 -25.33 -12.89 17.85
CA ARG A 234 -24.31 -12.45 16.88
C ARG A 234 -23.17 -11.71 17.58
N ALA A 235 -23.49 -10.79 18.48
CA ALA A 235 -22.49 -10.06 19.27
C ALA A 235 -21.61 -11.02 20.07
N ARG A 236 -22.22 -11.98 20.77
CA ARG A 236 -21.50 -13.00 21.54
C ARG A 236 -20.63 -13.89 20.65
N ALA A 237 -21.16 -14.38 19.52
CA ALA A 237 -20.42 -15.24 18.60
C ALA A 237 -19.18 -14.54 18.04
N VAL A 238 -19.29 -13.26 17.65
CA VAL A 238 -18.16 -12.49 17.12
C VAL A 238 -17.11 -12.23 18.20
N LEU A 239 -17.55 -11.79 19.39
CA LEU A 239 -16.63 -11.55 20.52
C LEU A 239 -15.88 -12.81 20.95
N GLN A 240 -16.57 -13.96 21.01
CA GLN A 240 -15.95 -15.25 21.32
C GLN A 240 -14.99 -15.71 20.22
N ASN A 241 -15.38 -15.57 18.95
CA ASN A 241 -14.51 -15.96 17.84
C ASN A 241 -13.24 -15.08 17.80
N MET A 242 -13.38 -13.76 17.95
CA MET A 242 -12.25 -12.82 17.93
C MET A 242 -11.30 -13.00 19.12
N SER A 243 -11.80 -13.42 20.29
CA SER A 243 -10.98 -13.66 21.48
C SER A 243 -10.35 -15.05 21.51
N LEU A 244 -11.14 -16.10 21.33
CA LEU A 244 -10.69 -17.49 21.51
C LEU A 244 -10.02 -18.08 20.27
N THR A 245 -10.59 -17.82 19.09
CA THR A 245 -10.09 -18.41 17.84
C THR A 245 -9.01 -17.54 17.19
N GLU A 246 -9.27 -16.24 17.12
CA GLU A 246 -8.43 -15.29 16.36
C GLU A 246 -7.37 -14.60 17.22
N GLY A 247 -7.57 -14.55 18.55
CA GLY A 247 -6.62 -13.91 19.48
C GLY A 247 -6.45 -12.41 19.27
N MET A 248 -7.43 -11.76 18.65
CA MET A 248 -7.43 -10.31 18.37
C MET A 248 -7.98 -9.48 19.54
N LEU A 249 -8.75 -10.12 20.42
CA LEU A 249 -9.36 -9.51 21.60
C LEU A 249 -8.88 -10.16 22.89
N TRP A 250 -8.65 -9.31 23.89
CA TRP A 250 -8.38 -9.68 25.26
C TRP A 250 -9.65 -9.49 26.09
N ILE A 251 -9.96 -10.44 26.97
CA ILE A 251 -11.15 -10.41 27.81
C ILE A 251 -10.74 -10.09 29.25
N ASP A 252 -11.43 -9.13 29.86
CA ASP A 252 -11.41 -8.90 31.30
C ASP A 252 -12.74 -9.37 31.92
N GLU A 253 -12.67 -10.47 32.65
CA GLU A 253 -13.79 -11.06 33.40
C GLU A 253 -13.90 -10.52 34.84
N GLN A 254 -12.95 -9.68 35.27
CA GLN A 254 -12.97 -9.09 36.62
C GLN A 254 -14.00 -7.95 36.73
N CYS A 255 -14.51 -7.48 35.59
CA CYS A 255 -15.57 -6.49 35.47
C CYS A 255 -16.89 -7.11 35.01
N PHE A 256 -18.02 -6.58 35.48
CA PHE A 256 -19.36 -6.93 34.98
C PHE A 256 -20.06 -5.71 34.37
N PRO A 257 -20.51 -5.76 33.11
CA PRO A 257 -20.35 -6.84 32.13
C PRO A 257 -18.87 -7.03 31.69
N PRO A 258 -18.50 -8.23 31.18
CA PRO A 258 -17.13 -8.51 30.75
C PRO A 258 -16.68 -7.55 29.65
N ARG A 259 -15.44 -7.07 29.76
CA ARG A 259 -14.87 -6.04 28.88
C ARG A 259 -13.90 -6.67 27.90
N TYR A 260 -13.98 -6.24 26.64
CA TYR A 260 -13.11 -6.71 25.55
C TYR A 260 -12.21 -5.58 25.08
N TYR A 261 -10.93 -5.88 24.90
CA TYR A 261 -9.89 -4.92 24.49
C TYR A 261 -9.17 -5.43 23.25
N SER A 262 -8.69 -4.53 22.38
CA SER A 262 -7.78 -4.89 21.30
C SER A 262 -6.48 -4.12 21.41
N LEU A 263 -5.35 -4.84 21.53
CA LEU A 263 -4.02 -4.22 21.53
C LEU A 263 -3.70 -3.51 20.22
N ALA A 264 -4.37 -3.89 19.12
CA ALA A 264 -4.20 -3.26 17.83
C ALA A 264 -4.82 -1.85 17.76
N THR A 265 -5.80 -1.55 18.63
CA THR A 265 -6.49 -0.25 18.68
C THR A 265 -6.06 0.62 19.86
N LEU A 266 -5.20 0.11 20.75
CA LEU A 266 -4.72 0.89 21.89
C LEU A 266 -3.72 1.97 21.44
N PRO A 267 -3.90 3.23 21.87
CA PRO A 267 -2.84 4.22 21.75
C PRO A 267 -1.72 3.83 22.71
N ASN A 268 -0.51 3.61 22.18
CA ASN A 268 0.65 3.39 23.03
C ASN A 268 1.11 4.72 23.66
N ALA A 269 1.24 4.69 24.99
CA ALA A 269 1.80 5.74 25.85
C ALA A 269 3.27 6.10 25.53
#